data_AF-A0A5N4B755-F1
#
_entry.id   AF-A0A5N4B755-F1
#
_cell.length_a   1.000
_cell.length_b   1.000
_cell.length_c   1.000
_cell.angle_alpha   90.00
_cell.angle_beta   90.00
_cell.angle_gamma   90.00
#
_symmetry.space_group_name_H-M   'P 1'
#
loop_
_entity.id
_entity.type
_entity.pdbx_description
1 polymer ?
#
loop_
_entity_poly.entity_id
_entity_poly.type
_entity_poly.pdbx_seq_one_letter_code
_entity_poly.pdbx_strand_id
1 'polypeptide(L)'
;MRLEIAGKLKEGVSFEHILDSIRDAGITEEGFQRLQLLDRTDLRNIMKEFHIDYDTKHHENDAVSVTLWVEKMKMLGKECPVLFYKPQNIECESSILNPEDFALVIMTSFQSQQLLKFGHEKICIDGTHGTNSYDFQLYTVMTVDEFGSG
;
A
#
# COMPACT_ATOMS: atom_id res chain seq x y z
N MET A 1 -13.66 20.56 -6.37
CA MET A 1 -13.98 19.37 -7.20
C MET A 1 -12.75 18.70 -7.82
N ARG A 2 -12.04 19.26 -8.83
CA ARG A 2 -10.75 18.66 -9.28
C ARG A 2 -9.73 18.55 -8.15
N LEU A 3 -9.68 19.55 -7.28
CA LEU A 3 -8.89 19.54 -6.03
C LEU A 3 -9.29 18.43 -5.05
N GLU A 4 -10.57 18.05 -5.02
CA GLU A 4 -11.08 17.01 -4.12
C GLU A 4 -10.76 15.62 -4.66
N ILE A 5 -10.92 15.43 -5.97
CA ILE A 5 -10.47 14.23 -6.68
C ILE A 5 -8.94 14.08 -6.54
N ALA A 6 -8.19 15.17 -6.73
CA ALA A 6 -6.74 15.20 -6.50
C ALA A 6 -6.37 14.84 -5.05
N GLY A 7 -7.15 15.30 -4.06
CA GLY A 7 -7.01 14.91 -2.66
C GLY A 7 -7.16 13.40 -2.47
N LYS A 8 -8.27 12.82 -2.96
CA LYS A 8 -8.51 11.37 -2.89
C LYS A 8 -7.44 10.56 -3.64
N LEU A 9 -6.99 11.05 -4.80
CA LEU A 9 -5.90 10.43 -5.56
C LEU A 9 -4.57 10.45 -4.79
N LYS A 10 -4.28 11.55 -4.09
CA LYS A 10 -3.08 11.68 -3.24
C LYS A 10 -3.13 10.79 -2.01
N GLU A 11 -4.32 10.52 -1.48
CA GLU A 11 -4.57 9.58 -0.37
C GLU A 11 -4.48 8.11 -0.80
N GLY A 12 -4.24 7.82 -2.08
CA GLY A 12 -4.10 6.46 -2.57
C GLY A 12 -5.42 5.79 -2.95
N VAL A 13 -6.54 6.53 -3.01
CA VAL A 13 -7.85 5.96 -3.37
C VAL A 13 -7.83 5.52 -4.83
N SER A 14 -8.33 4.30 -5.08
CA SER A 14 -8.35 3.74 -6.43
C SER A 14 -9.25 4.54 -7.37
N PHE A 15 -8.95 4.46 -8.66
CA PHE A 15 -9.70 5.14 -9.70
C PHE A 15 -11.14 4.64 -9.75
N GLU A 16 -11.34 3.33 -9.60
CA GLU A 16 -12.64 2.69 -9.57
C GLU A 16 -13.50 3.28 -8.46
N HIS A 17 -12.97 3.36 -7.23
CA HIS A 17 -13.72 3.86 -6.08
C HIS A 17 -14.05 5.35 -6.19
N ILE A 18 -13.15 6.15 -6.77
CA ILE A 18 -13.42 7.57 -7.05
C ILE A 18 -14.54 7.72 -8.08
N LEU A 19 -14.51 6.94 -9.17
CA LEU A 19 -15.53 7.00 -10.23
C LEU A 19 -16.90 6.54 -9.73
N ASP A 20 -16.93 5.45 -8.95
CA ASP A 20 -18.17 4.92 -8.40
C ASP A 20 -18.78 5.88 -7.37
N SER A 21 -17.96 6.48 -6.49
CA SER A 21 -18.41 7.53 -5.56
C SER A 21 -19.06 8.72 -6.28
N ILE A 22 -18.52 9.12 -7.43
CA ILE A 22 -19.04 10.26 -8.22
C ILE A 22 -20.36 9.87 -8.92
N ARG A 23 -20.48 8.62 -9.37
CA ARG A 23 -21.70 8.09 -9.99
C ARG A 23 -22.83 7.97 -8.97
N ASP A 24 -22.52 7.49 -7.78
CA ASP A 24 -23.48 7.31 -6.69
C ASP A 24 -23.98 8.65 -6.12
N ALA A 25 -23.12 9.68 -6.10
CA ALA A 25 -23.49 11.02 -5.66
C ALA A 25 -24.41 11.77 -6.65
N GLY A 26 -24.56 11.29 -7.88
CA GLY A 26 -25.25 11.96 -8.98
C GLY A 26 -26.71 11.56 -9.20
N ILE A 27 -27.33 10.78 -8.30
CA ILE A 27 -28.75 10.43 -8.38
C ILE A 27 -29.56 11.52 -7.64
N THR A 28 -29.65 12.71 -8.23
CA THR A 28 -30.61 13.75 -7.81
C THR A 28 -31.45 14.17 -9.01
N GLU A 29 -32.68 14.63 -8.76
CA GLU A 29 -33.74 14.85 -9.77
C GLU A 29 -33.39 15.88 -10.86
N GLU A 30 -32.25 16.58 -10.76
CA GLU A 30 -31.79 17.61 -11.69
C GLU A 30 -30.73 17.09 -12.69
N GLY A 31 -31.03 16.00 -13.39
CA GLY A 31 -30.38 15.59 -14.64
C GLY A 31 -28.90 15.15 -14.59
N PHE A 32 -28.43 14.60 -15.71
CA PHE A 32 -27.06 14.11 -15.89
C PHE A 32 -26.05 15.26 -15.81
N GLN A 33 -25.37 15.41 -14.67
CA GLN A 33 -24.26 16.36 -14.55
C GLN A 33 -23.04 15.81 -15.31
N ARG A 34 -22.27 16.71 -15.95
CA ARG A 34 -21.02 16.41 -16.69
C ARG A 34 -20.00 15.58 -15.88
N LEU A 35 -20.18 15.54 -14.56
CA LEU A 35 -19.50 14.71 -13.57
C LEU A 35 -19.62 13.20 -13.78
N GLN A 36 -20.77 12.70 -14.25
CA GLN A 36 -20.99 11.28 -14.53
C GLN A 36 -20.24 10.78 -15.77
N LEU A 37 -19.70 11.71 -16.57
CA LEU A 37 -18.90 11.41 -17.76
C LEU A 37 -17.40 11.38 -17.46
N LEU A 38 -16.98 11.61 -16.21
CA LEU A 38 -15.57 11.46 -15.83
C LEU A 38 -15.12 10.02 -16.08
N ASP A 39 -13.99 9.88 -16.75
CA ASP A 39 -13.39 8.60 -17.04
C ASP A 39 -11.99 8.47 -16.43
N ARG A 40 -11.35 7.32 -16.66
CA ARG A 40 -9.98 7.08 -16.18
C ARG A 40 -8.97 8.04 -16.82
N THR A 41 -9.25 8.54 -18.02
CA THR A 41 -8.41 9.49 -18.75
C THR A 41 -8.41 10.83 -18.02
N ASP A 42 -9.57 11.30 -17.59
CA ASP A 42 -9.72 12.52 -16.80
C ASP A 42 -8.98 12.42 -15.47
N LEU A 43 -9.07 11.27 -14.77
CA LEU A 43 -8.31 11.04 -13.54
C LEU A 43 -6.79 11.04 -13.78
N ARG A 44 -6.30 10.46 -14.89
CA ARG A 44 -4.88 10.53 -15.27
C ARG A 44 -4.43 11.95 -15.57
N ASN A 45 -5.26 12.72 -16.27
CA ASN A 45 -4.97 14.12 -16.57
C ASN A 45 -4.89 14.95 -15.29
N ILE A 46 -5.79 14.72 -14.33
CA ILE A 46 -5.75 15.34 -13.00
C ILE A 46 -4.48 14.94 -12.25
N MET A 47 -4.11 13.65 -12.21
CA MET A 47 -2.84 13.26 -11.58
C MET A 47 -1.64 14.00 -12.17
N LYS A 48 -1.58 14.09 -13.51
CA LYS A 48 -0.50 14.79 -14.20
C LYS A 48 -0.50 16.30 -13.92
N GLU A 49 -1.67 16.93 -13.97
CA GLU A 49 -1.89 18.35 -13.66
C GLU A 49 -1.43 18.70 -12.25
N PHE A 50 -1.73 17.84 -11.28
CA PHE A 50 -1.41 18.04 -9.86
C PHE A 50 -0.09 17.43 -9.41
N HIS A 51 0.70 16.87 -10.34
CA HIS A 51 1.98 16.20 -10.08
C HIS A 51 1.84 15.13 -8.99
N ILE A 52 0.71 14.42 -9.02
CA ILE A 52 0.47 13.25 -8.18
C ILE A 52 1.19 12.09 -8.86
N ASP A 53 2.48 11.97 -8.57
CA ASP A 53 3.22 10.77 -8.90
C ASP A 53 2.81 9.67 -7.92
N TYR A 54 2.28 8.57 -8.46
CA TYR A 54 2.36 7.31 -7.74
C TYR A 54 3.83 6.87 -7.80
N ASP A 55 4.62 7.44 -6.90
CA ASP A 55 6.05 7.15 -6.72
C ASP A 55 6.29 5.70 -6.22
N THR A 56 5.24 4.87 -6.21
CA THR A 56 5.23 3.47 -5.82
C THR A 56 5.34 2.50 -7.00
N LYS A 57 5.07 2.94 -8.24
CA LYS A 57 5.16 2.08 -9.43
C LYS A 57 6.43 2.38 -10.23
N HIS A 58 7.53 1.74 -9.82
CA HIS A 58 8.85 1.88 -10.47
C HIS A 58 8.97 1.13 -11.81
N HIS A 59 8.02 0.25 -12.14
CA HIS A 59 7.98 -0.56 -13.36
C HIS A 59 6.55 -1.04 -13.66
N GLU A 60 6.23 -1.35 -14.92
CA GLU A 60 4.89 -1.85 -15.32
C GLU A 60 4.51 -3.17 -14.62
N ASN A 61 5.52 -4.02 -14.40
CA ASN A 61 5.44 -5.24 -13.59
C ASN A 61 5.70 -4.91 -12.11
N ASP A 62 4.70 -5.17 -11.26
CA ASP A 62 4.74 -4.83 -9.84
C ASP A 62 5.80 -5.62 -9.07
N ALA A 63 6.09 -6.89 -9.42
CA ALA A 63 7.15 -7.68 -8.78
C ALA A 63 8.54 -7.08 -9.02
N VAL A 64 8.75 -6.51 -10.21
CA VAL A 64 9.99 -5.78 -10.54
C VAL A 64 10.04 -4.47 -9.76
N SER A 65 8.91 -3.75 -9.65
CA SER A 65 8.83 -2.52 -8.85
C SER A 65 9.21 -2.75 -7.39
N VAL A 66 8.68 -3.81 -6.77
CA VAL A 66 8.99 -4.19 -5.40
C VAL A 66 10.47 -4.56 -5.26
N THR A 67 11.02 -5.32 -6.20
CA THR A 67 12.45 -5.67 -6.19
C THR A 67 13.33 -4.43 -6.23
N LEU A 68 13.05 -3.49 -7.13
CA LEU A 68 13.78 -2.22 -7.23
C LEU A 68 13.68 -1.39 -5.95
N TRP A 69 12.49 -1.34 -5.34
CA TRP A 69 12.29 -0.66 -4.07
C TRP A 69 13.10 -1.31 -2.94
N VAL A 70 13.11 -2.65 -2.85
CA VAL A 70 13.90 -3.37 -1.84
C VAL A 70 15.38 -3.08 -2.01
N GLU A 71 15.91 -3.14 -3.23
CA GLU A 71 17.32 -2.81 -3.48
C GLU A 71 17.63 -1.35 -3.13
N LYS A 72 16.72 -0.42 -3.43
CA LYS A 72 16.85 0.99 -3.01
C LYS A 72 16.88 1.13 -1.49
N MET A 73 16.04 0.40 -0.76
CA MET A 73 16.01 0.42 0.70
C MET A 73 17.26 -0.19 1.32
N LYS A 74 17.81 -1.25 0.73
CA LYS A 74 19.09 -1.84 1.16
C LYS A 74 20.26 -0.85 1.08
N MET A 75 20.23 0.10 0.16
CA MET A 75 21.25 1.17 0.08
C MET A 75 21.26 2.10 1.30
N LEU A 76 20.20 2.11 2.12
CA LEU A 76 20.15 2.89 3.37
C LEU A 76 20.99 2.26 4.51
N GLY A 77 21.55 1.06 4.30
CA GLY A 77 22.43 0.41 5.26
C GLY A 77 21.73 0.13 6.60
N LYS A 78 22.19 0.77 7.68
CA LYS A 78 21.63 0.57 9.03
C LYS A 78 20.19 1.04 9.18
N GLU A 79 19.75 1.97 8.33
CA GLU A 79 18.38 2.46 8.32
C GLU A 79 17.48 1.68 7.35
N CYS A 80 17.98 0.60 6.76
CA CYS A 80 17.19 -0.26 5.88
C CYS A 80 16.02 -0.88 6.66
N PRO A 81 14.76 -0.60 6.29
CA PRO A 81 13.61 -1.19 6.96
C PRO A 81 13.34 -2.64 6.53
N VAL A 82 14.02 -3.17 5.51
CA VAL A 82 13.76 -4.52 4.99
C VAL A 82 14.47 -5.55 5.86
N LEU A 83 13.69 -6.33 6.61
CA LEU A 83 14.19 -7.42 7.45
C LEU A 83 14.32 -8.74 6.67
N PHE A 84 13.39 -8.99 5.75
CA PHE A 84 13.38 -10.19 4.92
C PHE A 84 12.72 -9.90 3.58
N TYR A 85 13.27 -10.46 2.51
CA TYR A 85 12.68 -10.38 1.18
C TYR A 85 12.88 -11.68 0.42
N LYS A 86 11.78 -12.27 -0.05
CA LYS A 86 11.73 -13.40 -0.98
C LYS A 86 10.88 -13.01 -2.20
N PRO A 87 11.48 -12.85 -3.39
CA PRO A 87 10.71 -12.74 -4.63
C PRO A 87 10.12 -14.10 -5.05
N GLN A 88 9.08 -14.05 -5.89
CA GLN A 88 8.48 -15.24 -6.49
C GLN A 88 9.42 -15.89 -7.50
N ASN A 89 9.26 -17.19 -7.74
CA ASN A 89 10.06 -18.02 -8.64
C ASN A 89 11.55 -18.10 -8.28
N ILE A 90 11.92 -17.76 -7.04
CA ILE A 90 13.28 -17.89 -6.53
C ILE A 90 13.25 -18.81 -5.31
N GLU A 91 14.15 -19.81 -5.31
CA GLU A 91 14.37 -20.66 -4.15
C GLU A 91 14.89 -19.83 -2.97
N CYS A 92 14.32 -20.06 -1.80
CA CYS A 92 14.77 -19.47 -0.55
C CYS A 92 15.31 -20.59 0.34
N GLU A 93 16.37 -20.30 1.10
CA GLU A 93 16.93 -21.24 2.09
C GLU A 93 15.93 -21.59 3.21
N SER A 94 14.89 -20.77 3.40
CA SER A 94 13.82 -21.05 4.35
C SER A 94 12.97 -22.24 3.89
N SER A 95 12.95 -23.31 4.69
CA SER A 95 12.15 -24.52 4.44
C SER A 95 10.63 -24.30 4.52
N ILE A 96 10.18 -23.08 4.82
CA ILE A 96 8.76 -22.74 5.02
C ILE A 96 8.13 -22.18 3.74
N LEU A 97 8.93 -21.58 2.84
CA LEU A 97 8.42 -20.89 1.65
C LEU A 97 8.82 -21.64 0.38
N ASN A 98 7.83 -22.00 -0.43
CA ASN A 98 8.03 -22.60 -1.75
C ASN A 98 8.54 -21.57 -2.75
N PRO A 99 9.16 -21.97 -3.89
CA PRO A 99 9.68 -21.04 -4.89
C PRO A 99 8.66 -19.99 -5.37
N GLU A 100 7.40 -20.39 -5.53
CA GLU A 100 6.29 -19.53 -6.00
C GLU A 100 5.85 -18.46 -4.99
N ASP A 101 6.16 -18.66 -3.70
CA ASP A 101 5.71 -17.76 -2.64
C ASP A 101 6.42 -16.40 -2.70
N PHE A 102 5.69 -15.35 -2.35
CA PHE A 102 6.25 -14.01 -2.13
C PHE A 102 6.25 -13.71 -0.65
N ALA A 103 7.32 -13.11 -0.14
CA ALA A 103 7.33 -12.57 1.21
C ALA A 103 8.19 -11.31 1.31
N LEU A 104 7.65 -10.30 1.98
CA LEU A 104 8.36 -9.07 2.31
C LEU A 104 8.06 -8.73 3.76
N VAL A 105 9.10 -8.69 4.60
CA VAL A 105 9.00 -8.28 6.00
C VAL A 105 9.76 -6.98 6.15
N ILE A 106 9.04 -5.94 6.60
CA ILE A 106 9.60 -4.61 6.82
C ILE A 106 9.34 -4.15 8.25
N MET A 107 10.32 -3.48 8.83
CA MET A 107 10.24 -2.84 10.13
C MET A 107 11.36 -1.80 10.23
N THR A 108 11.00 -0.56 10.51
CA THR A 108 11.99 0.50 10.77
C THR A 108 12.73 0.25 12.09
N SER A 109 13.92 0.83 12.24
CA SER A 109 14.68 0.81 13.50
C SER A 109 13.85 1.29 14.69
N PHE A 110 13.05 2.35 14.49
CA PHE A 110 12.15 2.86 15.52
C PHE A 110 11.07 1.84 15.91
N GLN A 111 10.38 1.23 14.93
CA GLN A 111 9.37 0.20 15.19
C GLN A 111 9.97 -1.00 15.92
N SER A 112 11.18 -1.42 15.55
CA SER A 112 11.89 -2.50 16.26
C SER A 112 12.16 -2.15 17.72
N GLN A 113 12.57 -0.91 18.01
CA GLN A 113 12.74 -0.43 19.38
C GLN A 113 11.41 -0.37 20.15
N GLN A 114 10.32 0.06 19.52
CA GLN A 114 9.00 0.05 20.15
C GLN A 114 8.55 -1.39 20.47
N LEU A 115 8.76 -2.33 19.53
CA LEU A 115 8.44 -3.74 19.73
C LEU A 115 9.22 -4.34 20.90
N LEU A 116 10.52 -4.03 21.02
CA LEU A 116 11.33 -4.48 22.16
C LEU A 116 10.90 -3.83 23.48
N LYS A 117 10.49 -2.56 23.45
CA LYS A 117 10.05 -1.83 24.65
C LYS A 117 8.70 -2.34 25.16
N PHE A 118 7.72 -2.48 24.27
CA PHE A 118 6.31 -2.67 24.63
C PHE A 118 5.78 -4.09 24.33
N GLY A 119 6.46 -4.88 23.50
CA GLY A 119 5.99 -6.22 23.11
C GLY A 119 6.12 -7.31 24.17
N HIS A 120 6.61 -7.00 25.36
CA HIS A 120 6.81 -7.99 26.43
C HIS A 120 5.49 -8.39 27.11
N GLU A 121 4.51 -7.49 27.18
CA GLU A 121 3.21 -7.77 27.79
C GLU A 121 2.24 -8.35 26.77
N LYS A 122 2.13 -7.70 25.61
CA LYS A 122 1.17 -8.09 24.57
C LYS A 122 1.65 -7.74 23.17
N ILE A 123 1.52 -8.71 22.27
CA ILE A 123 1.70 -8.52 20.83
C ILE A 123 0.38 -8.89 20.16
N CYS A 124 -0.12 -7.98 19.34
CA CYS A 124 -1.29 -8.19 18.50
C CYS A 124 -0.82 -8.42 17.07
N ILE A 125 -1.41 -9.41 16.39
CA ILE A 125 -1.16 -9.69 14.98
C ILE A 125 -2.50 -9.58 14.28
N ASP A 126 -2.61 -8.63 13.37
CA ASP A 126 -3.82 -8.42 12.57
C ASP A 126 -3.54 -8.72 11.11
N GLY A 127 -4.37 -9.55 10.51
CA GLY A 127 -4.31 -9.89 9.10
C GLY A 127 -5.45 -9.20 8.37
N THR A 128 -5.17 -8.53 7.25
CA THR A 128 -6.23 -7.88 6.48
C THR A 128 -7.24 -8.91 5.98
N HIS A 129 -8.53 -8.66 6.22
CA HIS A 129 -9.58 -9.47 5.62
C HIS A 129 -9.76 -9.08 4.15
N GLY A 130 -9.39 -9.99 3.25
CA GLY A 130 -9.37 -9.74 1.81
C GLY A 130 -7.93 -9.62 1.32
N THR A 131 -7.66 -10.36 0.27
CA THR A 131 -6.39 -10.27 -0.45
C THR A 131 -6.41 -9.08 -1.41
N ASN A 132 -5.23 -8.57 -1.76
CA ASN A 132 -5.15 -7.63 -2.88
C ASN A 132 -5.50 -8.32 -4.21
N SER A 133 -5.47 -7.60 -5.33
CA SER A 133 -5.70 -8.16 -6.68
C SER A 133 -4.75 -9.29 -7.09
N TYR A 134 -3.73 -9.57 -6.29
CA TYR A 134 -2.71 -10.60 -6.49
C TYR A 134 -2.79 -11.72 -5.46
N ASP A 135 -3.87 -11.80 -4.69
CA ASP A 135 -4.07 -12.79 -3.64
C ASP A 135 -3.04 -12.77 -2.49
N PHE A 136 -2.31 -11.65 -2.31
CA PHE A 136 -1.39 -11.50 -1.19
C PHE A 136 -2.09 -11.06 0.10
N GLN A 137 -1.65 -11.66 1.21
CA GLN A 137 -2.08 -11.31 2.56
C GLN A 137 -1.12 -10.32 3.20
N LEU A 138 -1.67 -9.32 3.89
CA LEU A 138 -0.91 -8.38 4.69
C LEU A 138 -1.15 -8.66 6.17
N TYR A 139 -0.06 -8.82 6.91
CA TYR A 139 -0.08 -8.98 8.36
C TYR A 139 0.63 -7.81 9.02
N THR A 140 0.01 -7.25 10.05
CA THR A 140 0.55 -6.15 10.85
C THR A 140 0.82 -6.65 12.27
N VAL A 141 2.00 -6.35 12.79
CA VAL A 141 2.36 -6.60 14.19
C VAL A 141 2.24 -5.29 14.96
N MET A 142 1.46 -5.31 16.04
CA MET A 142 1.19 -4.15 16.89
C MET A 142 1.54 -4.48 18.35
N THR A 143 2.00 -3.46 19.09
CA THR A 143 2.25 -3.54 20.52
C THR A 143 1.46 -2.47 21.23
N VAL A 144 1.03 -2.74 22.46
CA VAL A 144 0.30 -1.79 23.27
C VAL A 144 1.29 -1.01 24.15
N ASP A 145 1.24 0.31 24.10
CA ASP A 145 2.06 1.19 24.92
C ASP A 145 1.64 1.18 26.41
N GLU A 146 2.39 1.93 27.22
CA GLU A 146 2.17 2.07 28.66
C GLU A 146 0.82 2.71 29.05
N PHE A 147 0.10 3.29 28.08
CA PHE A 147 -1.23 3.88 28.27
C PHE A 147 -2.36 2.99 27.73
N GLY A 148 -2.04 1.79 27.25
CA GLY A 148 -3.04 0.88 26.68
C GLY A 148 -3.39 1.18 25.22
N SER A 149 -2.61 2.00 24.52
CA SER A 149 -2.82 2.37 23.12
C SER A 149 -1.85 1.64 22.20
N GLY A 150 -2.32 1.10 21.07
CA GLY A 150 -1.51 0.31 20.13
C GLY A 150 -1.87 0.58 18.68
#